data_AF-A0AAD4CLY0-F1
#
_entry.id   AF-A0AAD4CLY0-F1
#
_cell.length_a   1.000
_cell.length_b   1.000
_cell.length_c   1.000
_cell.angle_alpha   90.00
_cell.angle_beta   90.00
_cell.angle_gamma   90.00
#
_symmetry.space_group_name_H-M   'P 1'
#
loop_
_entity.id
_entity.type
_entity.pdbx_description
1 polymer ?
#
loop_
_entity_poly.entity_id
_entity_poly.type
_entity_poly.pdbx_seq_one_letter_code
_entity_poly.pdbx_strand_id
1 'polypeptide(L)'
;MGSVGDAISLLAKGEENDFQALGVQLLQAMTTYTQALKDENLPPPSLRVSPLPDARVKSSQGKAAKQAIIEISQLICAATMDPELNLLISSLQFHFCSCLKVAIDLRVHNFIPLDGAVALSQLAKLVGAEEALLVRIMRVLVNKHVFRQPQPGYYAHTRMSSVLLKPNTHDLLCHRLEEVFRSASREADSLAAGGYREPKRGLNYGFNLAFDTDKNFWNYISEDDPSRGQRFGRAMHAVNINSTDTVPRLYPFDSLVVDGGLIVDVGGGEGQVAKGILNYYPNSGLRCIVQDGLVKKSTAAGPAVEMQPHDFFDPQPVKGAAAYFFRHIFHDWPDNACVTILRQTAKAMDKHKSRILICDQVMQDDSPTEASILYDIDMMSLFGGKERTLGEWKRLVASADAGLDITNVAYNPECEAAILELRLQ
;
A
#
# COMPACT_ATOMS: atom_id res chain seq x y z
N MET A 1 -27.07 -9.45 8.23
CA MET A 1 -26.77 -8.68 7.01
C MET A 1 -26.48 -9.69 5.93
N GLY A 2 -27.10 -9.59 4.76
CA GLY A 2 -26.67 -10.41 3.62
C GLY A 2 -25.21 -10.10 3.31
N SER A 3 -24.41 -11.13 3.05
CA SER A 3 -23.02 -10.97 2.65
C SER A 3 -22.96 -10.47 1.20
N VAL A 4 -21.82 -9.91 0.78
CA VAL A 4 -21.56 -9.58 -0.64
C VAL A 4 -21.69 -10.82 -1.52
N GLY A 5 -21.33 -11.99 -0.99
CA GLY A 5 -21.55 -13.28 -1.66
C GLY A 5 -23.03 -13.54 -1.97
N ASP A 6 -23.93 -13.12 -1.09
CA ASP A 6 -25.37 -13.21 -1.34
C ASP A 6 -25.80 -12.23 -2.45
N ALA A 7 -25.23 -11.02 -2.50
CA ALA A 7 -25.50 -10.03 -3.55
C ALA A 7 -25.00 -10.48 -4.94
N ILE A 8 -23.81 -11.07 -5.02
CA ILE A 8 -23.26 -11.66 -6.25
C ILE A 8 -24.08 -12.87 -6.70
N SER A 9 -24.47 -13.74 -5.75
CA SER A 9 -25.31 -14.91 -6.01
C SER A 9 -26.70 -14.54 -6.53
N LEU A 10 -27.25 -13.40 -6.11
CA LEU A 10 -28.50 -12.86 -6.66
C LEU A 10 -28.31 -12.50 -8.13
N LEU A 11 -27.35 -11.63 -8.48
CA LEU A 11 -27.15 -11.22 -9.88
C LEU A 11 -26.78 -12.38 -10.83
N ALA A 12 -26.14 -13.43 -10.33
CA ALA A 12 -25.81 -14.61 -11.12
C ALA A 12 -27.03 -15.43 -11.57
N LYS A 13 -28.18 -15.28 -10.89
CA LYS A 13 -29.42 -16.02 -11.23
C LYS A 13 -30.22 -15.35 -12.34
N GLY A 14 -30.06 -14.04 -12.53
CA GLY A 14 -30.68 -13.29 -13.63
C GLY A 14 -32.21 -13.20 -13.52
N GLU A 15 -32.76 -13.27 -12.31
CA GLU A 15 -34.19 -13.19 -12.04
C GLU A 15 -34.63 -11.73 -11.88
N GLU A 16 -35.87 -11.42 -12.29
CA GLU A 16 -36.43 -10.06 -12.30
C GLU A 16 -36.46 -9.39 -10.91
N ASN A 17 -36.46 -10.20 -9.84
CA ASN A 17 -36.47 -9.74 -8.45
C ASN A 17 -35.08 -9.40 -7.87
N ASP A 18 -33.99 -9.74 -8.58
CA ASP A 18 -32.62 -9.60 -8.03
C ASP A 18 -32.22 -8.14 -7.84
N PHE A 19 -32.60 -7.26 -8.78
CA PHE A 19 -32.28 -5.83 -8.68
C PHE A 19 -33.05 -5.12 -7.56
N GLN A 20 -34.30 -5.52 -7.33
CA GLN A 20 -35.10 -5.01 -6.19
C GLN A 20 -34.49 -5.46 -4.87
N ALA A 21 -34.05 -6.72 -4.78
CA ALA A 21 -33.38 -7.25 -3.59
C ALA A 21 -32.08 -6.49 -3.28
N LEU A 22 -31.26 -6.19 -4.30
CA LEU A 22 -30.06 -5.34 -4.13
C LEU A 22 -30.42 -3.93 -3.65
N GLY A 23 -31.48 -3.33 -4.18
CA GLY A 23 -31.97 -2.02 -3.74
C GLY A 23 -32.36 -2.01 -2.25
N VAL A 24 -33.04 -3.06 -1.78
CA VAL A 24 -33.39 -3.23 -0.36
C VAL A 24 -32.13 -3.37 0.50
N GLN A 25 -31.16 -4.19 0.08
CA GLN A 25 -29.90 -4.37 0.80
C GLN A 25 -29.10 -3.06 0.88
N LEU A 26 -29.02 -2.30 -0.23
CA LEU A 26 -28.34 -1.01 -0.27
C LEU A 26 -28.99 -0.02 0.71
N LEU A 27 -30.31 0.08 0.72
CA LEU A 27 -31.04 0.94 1.65
C LEU A 27 -30.80 0.56 3.11
N GLN A 28 -30.77 -0.75 3.41
CA GLN A 28 -30.48 -1.24 4.76
C GLN A 28 -29.04 -0.89 5.20
N ALA A 29 -28.07 -1.06 4.31
CA ALA A 29 -26.68 -0.69 4.56
C ALA A 29 -26.52 0.82 4.77
N MET A 30 -27.13 1.64 3.92
CA MET A 30 -27.18 3.11 4.07
C MET A 30 -27.80 3.55 5.40
N THR A 31 -28.89 2.92 5.80
CA THR A 31 -29.58 3.20 7.07
C THR A 31 -28.68 2.89 8.26
N THR A 32 -28.04 1.71 8.24
CA THR A 32 -27.13 1.28 9.31
C THR A 32 -25.90 2.16 9.40
N TYR A 33 -25.29 2.51 8.27
CA TYR A 33 -24.13 3.40 8.25
C TYR A 33 -24.48 4.81 8.75
N THR A 34 -25.62 5.34 8.34
CA THR A 34 -26.11 6.64 8.82
C THR A 34 -26.36 6.65 10.32
N GLN A 35 -26.91 5.56 10.86
CA GLN A 35 -27.11 5.42 12.30
C GLN A 35 -25.78 5.38 13.05
N ALA A 36 -24.82 4.58 12.57
CA ALA A 36 -23.48 4.51 13.17
C ALA A 36 -22.76 5.87 13.17
N LEU A 37 -22.89 6.66 12.08
CA LEU A 37 -22.36 8.03 12.05
C LEU A 37 -23.00 8.92 13.13
N LYS A 38 -24.32 8.83 13.33
CA LYS A 38 -25.01 9.59 14.39
C LYS A 38 -24.56 9.15 15.78
N ASP A 39 -24.50 7.84 16.01
CA ASP A 39 -24.10 7.27 17.32
C ASP A 39 -22.67 7.68 17.69
N GLU A 40 -21.79 7.84 16.70
CA GLU A 40 -20.41 8.28 16.88
C GLU A 40 -20.20 9.81 16.73
N ASN A 41 -21.27 10.60 16.62
CA ASN A 41 -21.24 12.06 16.42
C ASN A 41 -20.40 12.51 15.20
N LEU A 42 -20.46 11.74 14.13
CA LEU A 42 -19.76 12.01 12.87
C LEU A 42 -20.67 12.68 11.85
N PRO A 43 -20.16 13.63 11.04
CA PRO A 43 -20.95 14.25 9.97
C PRO A 43 -21.25 13.26 8.84
N PRO A 44 -22.34 13.45 8.09
CA PRO A 44 -22.61 12.64 6.91
C PRO A 44 -21.52 12.81 5.84
N PRO A 45 -21.25 11.78 5.03
CA PRO A 45 -20.28 11.87 3.94
C PRO A 45 -20.71 12.94 2.92
N SER A 46 -19.76 13.71 2.42
CA SER A 46 -19.97 14.76 1.41
C SER A 46 -18.78 14.84 0.46
N LEU A 47 -18.98 15.37 -0.74
CA LEU A 47 -17.89 15.73 -1.64
C LEU A 47 -17.21 17.05 -1.23
N ARG A 48 -17.85 17.88 -0.38
CA ARG A 48 -17.32 19.18 0.06
C ARG A 48 -16.31 19.02 1.21
N VAL A 49 -15.39 19.97 1.34
CA VAL A 49 -14.25 19.95 2.28
C VAL A 49 -14.65 20.25 3.76
N SER A 50 -15.90 20.01 4.15
CA SER A 50 -16.45 20.27 5.51
C SER A 50 -15.48 19.91 6.66
N PRO A 51 -15.41 20.69 7.77
CA PRO A 51 -14.29 20.63 8.71
C PRO A 51 -14.03 19.22 9.26
N LEU A 52 -12.75 18.87 9.28
CA LEU A 52 -12.21 17.54 9.55
C LEU A 52 -12.02 17.28 11.05
N PRO A 53 -12.73 16.31 11.63
CA PRO A 53 -12.11 15.24 12.39
C PRO A 53 -11.83 14.06 11.45
N ASP A 54 -10.96 13.13 11.84
CA ASP A 54 -10.82 11.84 11.14
C ASP A 54 -12.15 11.06 11.28
N ALA A 55 -13.08 11.36 10.37
CA ALA A 55 -14.49 10.94 10.42
C ALA A 55 -14.68 9.50 9.96
N ARG A 56 -13.80 8.60 10.41
CA ARG A 56 -13.91 7.17 10.18
C ARG A 56 -14.78 6.59 11.26
N VAL A 57 -15.83 5.90 10.84
CA VAL A 57 -16.67 5.11 11.75
C VAL A 57 -15.80 4.02 12.40
N LYS A 58 -15.91 3.88 13.71
CA LYS A 58 -15.09 2.98 14.54
C LYS A 58 -15.78 1.64 14.75
N SER A 59 -17.11 1.65 14.89
CA SER A 59 -17.92 0.45 15.08
C SER A 59 -17.73 -0.54 13.91
N SER A 60 -17.56 -1.82 14.24
CA SER A 60 -17.45 -2.91 13.26
C SER A 60 -18.68 -2.96 12.34
N GLN A 61 -19.87 -2.77 12.92
CA GLN A 61 -21.12 -2.70 12.18
C GLN A 61 -21.16 -1.51 11.21
N GLY A 62 -20.72 -0.32 11.64
CA GLY A 62 -20.63 0.85 10.78
C GLY A 62 -19.63 0.66 9.63
N LYS A 63 -18.47 0.05 9.90
CA LYS A 63 -17.46 -0.28 8.89
C LYS A 63 -18.00 -1.26 7.86
N ALA A 64 -18.63 -2.35 8.31
CA ALA A 64 -19.25 -3.34 7.44
C ALA A 64 -20.38 -2.74 6.58
N ALA A 65 -21.23 -1.90 7.18
CA ALA A 65 -22.30 -1.22 6.45
C ALA A 65 -21.75 -0.25 5.38
N LYS A 66 -20.69 0.51 5.69
CA LYS A 66 -20.00 1.35 4.71
C LYS A 66 -19.46 0.52 3.54
N GLN A 67 -18.81 -0.59 3.84
CA GLN A 67 -18.23 -1.48 2.82
C GLN A 67 -19.33 -2.06 1.90
N ALA A 68 -20.42 -2.55 2.49
CA ALA A 68 -21.57 -3.06 1.75
C ALA A 68 -22.21 -2.01 0.82
N ILE A 69 -22.27 -0.74 1.23
CA ILE A 69 -22.74 0.35 0.34
C ILE A 69 -21.87 0.44 -0.91
N ILE A 70 -20.54 0.38 -0.76
CA ILE A 70 -19.59 0.50 -1.87
C ILE A 70 -19.75 -0.69 -2.82
N GLU A 71 -19.70 -1.91 -2.28
CA GLU A 71 -19.76 -3.15 -3.07
C GLU A 71 -21.09 -3.32 -3.81
N ILE A 72 -22.22 -3.10 -3.12
CA ILE A 72 -23.54 -3.18 -3.77
C ILE A 72 -23.68 -2.10 -4.84
N SER A 73 -23.17 -0.88 -4.60
CA SER A 73 -23.20 0.18 -5.61
C SER A 73 -22.35 -0.18 -6.84
N GLN A 74 -21.17 -0.76 -6.63
CA GLN A 74 -20.32 -1.24 -7.72
C GLN A 74 -20.99 -2.36 -8.52
N LEU A 75 -21.64 -3.32 -7.85
CA LEU A 75 -22.41 -4.39 -8.50
C LEU A 75 -23.58 -3.85 -9.31
N ILE A 76 -24.36 -2.91 -8.74
CA ILE A 76 -25.44 -2.23 -9.45
C ILE A 76 -24.90 -1.51 -10.70
N CYS A 77 -23.80 -0.77 -10.58
CA CYS A 77 -23.17 -0.12 -11.74
C CYS A 77 -22.72 -1.15 -12.79
N ALA A 78 -22.03 -2.22 -12.38
CA ALA A 78 -21.56 -3.26 -13.29
C ALA A 78 -22.70 -3.97 -14.02
N ALA A 79 -23.82 -4.23 -13.34
CA ALA A 79 -24.99 -4.90 -13.91
C ALA A 79 -25.84 -4.00 -14.81
N THR A 80 -25.74 -2.67 -14.66
CA THR A 80 -26.60 -1.70 -15.39
C THR A 80 -25.91 -1.01 -16.55
N MET A 81 -24.58 -0.95 -16.55
CA MET A 81 -23.84 -0.36 -17.66
C MET A 81 -23.88 -1.25 -18.89
N ASP A 82 -23.96 -0.63 -20.07
CA ASP A 82 -23.75 -1.32 -21.34
C ASP A 82 -22.35 -1.97 -21.33
N PRO A 83 -22.24 -3.31 -21.47
CA PRO A 83 -20.96 -4.00 -21.29
C PRO A 83 -19.87 -3.56 -22.27
N GLU A 84 -20.23 -3.30 -23.53
CA GLU A 84 -19.30 -2.88 -24.58
C GLU A 84 -18.75 -1.48 -24.29
N LEU A 85 -19.65 -0.53 -24.01
CA LEU A 85 -19.27 0.83 -23.64
C LEU A 85 -18.49 0.87 -22.33
N ASN A 86 -18.86 0.04 -21.35
CA ASN A 86 -18.15 -0.02 -20.07
C ASN A 86 -16.71 -0.54 -20.22
N LEU A 87 -16.51 -1.58 -21.02
CA LEU A 87 -15.18 -2.10 -21.33
C LEU A 87 -14.34 -1.02 -22.05
N LEU A 88 -14.93 -0.36 -23.04
CA LEU A 88 -14.27 0.72 -23.78
C LEU A 88 -13.87 1.88 -22.85
N ILE A 89 -14.79 2.38 -22.02
CA ILE A 89 -14.49 3.47 -21.08
C ILE A 89 -13.45 3.04 -20.04
N SER A 90 -13.52 1.80 -19.56
CA SER A 90 -12.55 1.26 -18.62
C SER A 90 -11.14 1.17 -19.22
N SER A 91 -11.02 0.84 -20.51
CA SER A 91 -9.73 0.84 -21.22
C SER A 91 -9.07 2.22 -21.27
N LEU A 92 -9.83 3.30 -21.08
CA LEU A 92 -9.34 4.68 -21.10
C LEU A 92 -8.89 5.19 -19.72
N GLN A 93 -8.93 4.36 -18.67
CA GLN A 93 -8.61 4.78 -17.30
C GLN A 93 -7.18 5.31 -17.13
N PHE A 94 -6.22 4.89 -17.97
CA PHE A 94 -4.86 5.44 -17.95
C PHE A 94 -4.82 6.97 -18.19
N HIS A 95 -5.80 7.53 -18.91
CA HIS A 95 -5.92 8.97 -19.08
C HIS A 95 -6.25 9.71 -17.78
N PHE A 96 -6.92 9.06 -16.82
CA PHE A 96 -7.13 9.63 -15.49
C PHE A 96 -5.79 9.81 -14.77
N CYS A 97 -4.95 8.78 -14.74
CA CYS A 97 -3.61 8.84 -14.15
C CYS A 97 -2.77 9.94 -14.78
N SER A 98 -2.77 10.02 -16.13
CA SER A 98 -2.06 11.05 -16.87
C SER A 98 -2.55 12.47 -16.54
N CYS A 99 -3.88 12.70 -16.52
CA CYS A 99 -4.44 14.02 -16.17
C CYS A 99 -4.16 14.40 -14.72
N LEU A 100 -4.22 13.43 -13.80
CA LEU A 100 -3.92 13.65 -12.39
C LEU A 100 -2.46 14.04 -12.21
N LYS A 101 -1.55 13.38 -12.93
CA LYS A 101 -0.12 13.71 -12.93
C LYS A 101 0.13 15.14 -13.40
N VAL A 102 -0.49 15.55 -14.49
CA VAL A 102 -0.38 16.95 -14.99
C VAL A 102 -0.84 17.95 -13.93
N ALA A 103 -1.97 17.68 -13.24
CA ALA A 103 -2.46 18.58 -12.19
C ALA A 103 -1.54 18.63 -10.95
N ILE A 104 -0.84 17.54 -10.64
CA ILE A 104 0.17 17.47 -9.57
C ILE A 104 1.41 18.27 -9.96
N ASP A 105 1.91 18.09 -11.19
CA ASP A 105 3.10 18.78 -11.69
C ASP A 105 2.91 20.30 -11.76
N LEU A 106 1.73 20.71 -12.22
CA LEU A 106 1.30 22.11 -12.23
C LEU A 106 0.91 22.63 -10.84
N ARG A 107 0.88 21.75 -9.82
CA ARG A 107 0.46 22.05 -8.45
C ARG A 107 -0.90 22.76 -8.36
N VAL A 108 -1.85 22.35 -9.20
CA VAL A 108 -3.19 22.96 -9.31
C VAL A 108 -3.88 23.09 -7.95
N HIS A 109 -3.74 22.08 -7.10
CA HIS A 109 -4.33 22.03 -5.76
C HIS A 109 -3.86 23.15 -4.82
N ASN A 110 -2.67 23.73 -5.02
CA ASN A 110 -2.17 24.82 -4.17
C ASN A 110 -2.82 26.18 -4.49
N PHE A 111 -3.45 26.29 -5.65
CA PHE A 111 -4.00 27.55 -6.16
C PHE A 111 -5.53 27.61 -6.16
N ILE A 112 -6.17 26.56 -5.63
CA ILE A 112 -7.62 26.53 -5.41
C ILE A 112 -7.86 26.76 -3.91
N PRO A 113 -8.68 27.74 -3.50
CA PRO A 113 -8.98 27.95 -2.09
C PRO A 113 -9.72 26.73 -1.52
N LEU A 114 -9.38 26.34 -0.28
CA LEU A 114 -9.99 25.20 0.41
C LEU A 114 -11.51 25.37 0.53
N ASP A 115 -11.92 26.57 0.94
CA ASP A 115 -13.30 27.02 1.03
C ASP A 115 -13.57 28.09 -0.02
N GLY A 116 -13.93 27.66 -1.24
CA GLY A 116 -14.27 28.57 -2.31
C GLY A 116 -14.10 27.97 -3.70
N ALA A 117 -13.98 28.83 -4.69
CA ALA A 117 -13.67 28.47 -6.07
C ALA A 117 -12.75 29.52 -6.69
N VAL A 118 -11.97 29.13 -7.69
CA VAL A 118 -11.09 30.01 -8.49
C VAL A 118 -11.54 30.01 -9.94
N ALA A 119 -11.48 31.17 -10.60
CA ALA A 119 -11.76 31.29 -12.03
C ALA A 119 -10.67 30.62 -12.88
N LEU A 120 -11.04 30.01 -14.00
CA LEU A 120 -10.14 29.33 -14.92
C LEU A 120 -8.98 30.23 -15.37
N SER A 121 -9.28 31.47 -15.76
CA SER A 121 -8.26 32.43 -16.24
C SER A 121 -7.22 32.76 -15.15
N GLN A 122 -7.68 32.91 -13.91
CA GLN A 122 -6.79 33.12 -12.77
C GLN A 122 -5.97 31.88 -12.47
N LEU A 123 -6.59 30.70 -12.44
CA LEU A 123 -5.89 29.44 -12.17
C LEU A 123 -4.84 29.15 -13.24
N ALA A 124 -5.19 29.28 -14.52
CA ALA A 124 -4.30 29.13 -15.66
C ALA A 124 -3.08 30.05 -15.56
N LYS A 125 -3.28 31.33 -15.21
CA LYS A 125 -2.20 32.27 -14.95
C LYS A 125 -1.30 31.85 -13.78
N LEU A 126 -1.89 31.36 -12.68
CA LEU A 126 -1.13 30.95 -11.48
C LEU A 126 -0.27 29.71 -11.73
N VAL A 127 -0.78 28.74 -12.49
CA VAL A 127 -0.04 27.51 -12.80
C VAL A 127 0.83 27.60 -14.05
N GLY A 128 0.74 28.71 -14.80
CA GLY A 128 1.49 28.91 -16.04
C GLY A 128 1.06 28.00 -17.19
N ALA A 129 -0.23 27.68 -17.31
CA ALA A 129 -0.78 26.82 -18.37
C ALA A 129 -1.81 27.55 -19.23
N GLU A 130 -2.01 27.09 -20.46
CA GLU A 130 -3.09 27.58 -21.32
C GLU A 130 -4.47 27.16 -20.79
N GLU A 131 -5.45 28.07 -20.85
CA GLU A 131 -6.82 27.80 -20.39
C GLU A 131 -7.44 26.58 -21.09
N ALA A 132 -7.28 26.48 -22.42
CA ALA A 132 -7.85 25.39 -23.20
C ALA A 132 -7.27 24.01 -22.80
N LEU A 133 -5.98 23.94 -22.51
CA LEU A 133 -5.33 22.74 -21.99
C LEU A 133 -5.87 22.39 -20.60
N LEU A 134 -5.88 23.37 -19.69
CA LEU A 134 -6.30 23.16 -18.31
C LEU A 134 -7.77 22.71 -18.24
N VAL A 135 -8.65 23.23 -19.10
CA VAL A 135 -10.04 22.77 -19.22
C VAL A 135 -10.12 21.28 -19.56
N ARG A 136 -9.31 20.79 -20.51
CA ARG A 136 -9.31 19.37 -20.92
C ARG A 136 -8.89 18.46 -19.76
N ILE A 137 -7.82 18.83 -19.05
CA ILE A 137 -7.33 18.10 -17.89
C ILE A 137 -8.37 18.11 -16.77
N MET A 138 -8.89 19.29 -16.44
CA MET A 138 -9.84 19.45 -15.34
C MET A 138 -11.19 18.76 -15.61
N ARG A 139 -11.62 18.58 -16.87
CA ARG A 139 -12.81 17.79 -17.20
C ARG A 139 -12.72 16.35 -16.69
N VAL A 140 -11.56 15.71 -16.91
CA VAL A 140 -11.32 14.34 -16.42
C VAL A 140 -11.32 14.30 -14.90
N LEU A 141 -10.62 15.24 -14.26
CA LEU A 141 -10.49 15.29 -12.80
C LEU A 141 -11.79 15.68 -12.08
N VAL A 142 -12.64 16.50 -12.72
CA VAL A 142 -13.97 16.83 -12.21
C VAL A 142 -14.93 15.65 -12.39
N ASN A 143 -14.88 14.96 -13.54
CA ASN A 143 -15.68 13.77 -13.78
C ASN A 143 -15.36 12.65 -12.77
N LYS A 144 -14.08 12.49 -12.40
CA LYS A 144 -13.63 11.55 -11.37
C LYS A 144 -13.73 12.10 -9.95
N HIS A 145 -14.39 13.25 -9.75
CA HIS A 145 -14.62 13.88 -8.44
C HIS A 145 -13.35 14.26 -7.65
N VAL A 146 -12.19 14.35 -8.29
CA VAL A 146 -10.95 14.90 -7.68
C VAL A 146 -11.15 16.38 -7.38
N PHE A 147 -11.67 17.13 -8.35
CA PHE A 147 -12.08 18.52 -8.18
C PHE A 147 -13.58 18.63 -8.52
N ARG A 148 -14.15 19.82 -8.34
CA ARG A 148 -15.53 20.11 -8.79
C ARG A 148 -15.58 21.45 -9.52
N GLN A 149 -16.58 21.57 -10.39
CA GLN A 149 -16.88 22.81 -11.11
C GLN A 149 -18.23 23.34 -10.60
N PRO A 150 -18.27 24.23 -9.59
CA PRO A 150 -19.53 24.75 -9.05
C PRO A 150 -20.34 25.56 -10.06
N GLN A 151 -19.65 26.23 -11.00
CA GLN A 151 -20.26 26.97 -12.11
C GLN A 151 -19.29 26.96 -13.31
N PRO A 152 -19.77 27.17 -14.55
CA PRO A 152 -18.91 27.17 -15.73
C PRO A 152 -17.69 28.09 -15.57
N GLY A 153 -16.50 27.54 -15.82
CA GLY A 153 -15.24 28.29 -15.72
C GLY A 153 -14.70 28.51 -14.31
N TYR A 154 -15.29 27.91 -13.26
CA TYR A 154 -14.77 28.00 -11.89
C TYR A 154 -14.47 26.62 -11.32
N TYR A 155 -13.36 26.47 -10.59
CA TYR A 155 -12.95 25.20 -10.00
C TYR A 155 -12.83 25.31 -8.49
N ALA A 156 -13.24 24.26 -7.79
CA ALA A 156 -13.19 24.16 -6.33
C ALA A 156 -12.68 22.78 -5.90
N HIS A 157 -12.18 22.72 -4.66
CA HIS A 157 -11.80 21.46 -4.05
C HIS A 157 -13.01 20.54 -3.81
N THR A 158 -12.72 19.24 -3.81
CA THR A 158 -13.50 18.20 -3.14
C THR A 158 -12.67 17.65 -1.98
N ARG A 159 -13.25 16.77 -1.16
CA ARG A 159 -12.48 16.03 -0.14
C ARG A 159 -11.34 15.21 -0.75
N MET A 160 -11.46 14.79 -2.01
CA MET A 160 -10.41 14.00 -2.64
C MET A 160 -9.20 14.86 -3.03
N SER A 161 -9.40 16.00 -3.69
CA SER A 161 -8.26 16.92 -3.96
C SER A 161 -7.68 17.55 -2.71
N SER A 162 -8.45 17.72 -1.63
CA SER A 162 -7.90 18.27 -0.39
C SER A 162 -6.88 17.33 0.28
N VAL A 163 -6.89 16.03 -0.05
CA VAL A 163 -5.85 15.08 0.41
C VAL A 163 -4.46 15.45 -0.14
N LEU A 164 -4.39 16.08 -1.32
CA LEU A 164 -3.14 16.56 -1.93
C LEU A 164 -2.39 17.56 -1.05
N LEU A 165 -3.09 18.25 -0.15
CA LEU A 165 -2.52 19.23 0.78
C LEU A 165 -1.89 18.59 2.02
N LYS A 166 -2.12 17.29 2.27
CA LYS A 166 -1.49 16.60 3.40
C LYS A 166 0.01 16.40 3.15
N PRO A 167 0.84 16.38 4.22
CA PRO A 167 2.27 16.11 4.09
C PRO A 167 2.54 14.82 3.32
N ASN A 168 3.59 14.83 2.49
CA ASN A 168 4.08 13.69 1.71
C ASN A 168 3.10 13.08 0.67
N THR A 169 1.81 13.48 0.63
CA THR A 169 0.86 12.99 -0.39
C THR A 169 1.34 13.31 -1.81
N HIS A 170 1.90 14.50 -2.03
CA HIS A 170 2.46 14.88 -3.31
C HIS A 170 3.53 13.89 -3.77
N ASP A 171 4.49 13.59 -2.89
CA ASP A 171 5.59 12.65 -3.20
C ASP A 171 5.07 11.22 -3.43
N LEU A 172 4.04 10.79 -2.68
CA LEU A 172 3.36 9.52 -2.88
C LEU A 172 2.66 9.43 -4.23
N LEU A 173 1.92 10.46 -4.64
CA LEU A 173 1.25 10.42 -5.93
C LEU A 173 2.23 10.57 -7.09
N CYS A 174 3.29 11.36 -6.94
CA CYS A 174 4.40 11.31 -7.88
C CYS A 174 4.98 9.89 -7.95
N HIS A 175 5.08 9.18 -6.81
CA HIS A 175 5.57 7.80 -6.79
C HIS A 175 4.70 6.86 -7.62
N ARG A 176 3.39 6.91 -7.37
CA ARG A 176 2.40 6.11 -8.11
C ARG A 176 2.34 6.46 -9.59
N LEU A 177 2.51 7.73 -9.95
CA LEU A 177 2.27 8.19 -11.32
C LEU A 177 3.54 8.29 -12.19
N GLU A 178 4.74 8.32 -11.59
CA GLU A 178 6.01 8.29 -12.33
C GLU A 178 6.64 6.90 -12.33
N GLU A 179 6.84 6.27 -11.18
CA GLU A 179 7.49 4.97 -11.11
C GLU A 179 6.50 3.85 -11.46
N VAL A 180 5.44 3.74 -10.67
CA VAL A 180 4.52 2.61 -10.74
C VAL A 180 3.75 2.62 -12.07
N PHE A 181 3.10 3.73 -12.40
CA PHE A 181 2.31 3.83 -13.64
C PHE A 181 3.15 3.64 -14.91
N ARG A 182 4.37 4.18 -14.97
CA ARG A 182 5.26 3.94 -16.12
C ARG A 182 5.67 2.47 -16.21
N SER A 183 6.00 1.85 -15.08
CA SER A 183 6.35 0.43 -15.01
C SER A 183 5.18 -0.45 -15.46
N ALA A 184 3.98 -0.20 -14.94
CA ALA A 184 2.74 -0.90 -15.29
C ALA A 184 2.41 -0.77 -16.79
N SER A 185 2.71 0.38 -17.42
CA SER A 185 2.51 0.57 -18.87
C SER A 185 3.36 -0.36 -19.75
N ARG A 186 4.39 -1.00 -19.18
CA ARG A 186 5.29 -1.94 -19.87
C ARG A 186 5.12 -3.38 -19.36
N GLU A 187 4.19 -3.62 -18.45
CA GLU A 187 4.02 -4.92 -17.79
C GLU A 187 3.64 -6.02 -18.79
N ALA A 188 2.66 -5.76 -19.66
CA ALA A 188 2.23 -6.72 -20.68
C ALA A 188 3.38 -7.17 -21.59
N ASP A 189 4.25 -6.24 -22.01
CA ASP A 189 5.44 -6.52 -22.81
C ASP A 189 6.46 -7.36 -22.02
N SER A 190 6.67 -7.02 -20.74
CA SER A 190 7.60 -7.76 -19.86
C SER A 190 7.13 -9.19 -19.60
N LEU A 191 5.84 -9.40 -19.36
CA LEU A 191 5.25 -10.72 -19.14
C LEU A 191 5.28 -11.56 -20.41
N ALA A 192 5.00 -10.96 -21.57
CA ALA A 192 5.12 -11.65 -22.85
C ALA A 192 6.57 -12.10 -23.11
N ALA A 193 7.56 -11.24 -22.85
CA ALA A 193 8.98 -11.58 -22.96
C ALA A 193 9.40 -12.69 -21.98
N GLY A 194 8.82 -12.71 -20.78
CA GLY A 194 9.01 -13.75 -19.77
C GLY A 194 8.21 -15.05 -20.01
N GLY A 195 7.43 -15.13 -21.10
CA GLY A 195 6.60 -16.29 -21.41
C GLY A 195 5.43 -16.50 -20.45
N TYR A 196 4.88 -15.41 -19.91
CA TYR A 196 3.79 -15.37 -18.93
C TYR A 196 4.07 -16.22 -17.69
N ARG A 197 5.28 -16.06 -17.13
CA ARG A 197 5.73 -16.69 -15.89
C ARG A 197 5.95 -15.64 -14.82
N GLU A 198 5.79 -16.07 -13.58
CA GLU A 198 6.17 -15.29 -12.39
C GLU A 198 7.57 -14.69 -12.54
N PRO A 199 7.76 -13.40 -12.20
CA PRO A 199 9.08 -12.79 -12.17
C PRO A 199 10.07 -13.57 -11.32
N LYS A 200 11.35 -13.48 -11.68
CA LYS A 200 12.46 -14.08 -10.93
C LYS A 200 13.56 -13.07 -10.79
N ARG A 201 14.31 -13.15 -9.67
CA ARG A 201 15.48 -12.30 -9.48
C ARG A 201 16.47 -12.48 -10.64
N GLY A 202 16.91 -11.37 -11.21
CA GLY A 202 17.81 -11.33 -12.36
C GLY A 202 17.11 -11.26 -13.72
N LEU A 203 15.77 -11.23 -13.76
CA LEU A 203 15.00 -10.95 -14.97
C LEU A 203 14.45 -9.53 -14.96
N ASN A 204 14.28 -8.96 -16.14
CA ASN A 204 13.67 -7.64 -16.34
C ASN A 204 12.14 -7.73 -16.26
N TYR A 205 11.53 -6.76 -15.58
CA TYR A 205 10.08 -6.59 -15.47
C TYR A 205 9.65 -5.18 -15.94
N GLY A 206 8.40 -4.78 -15.70
CA GLY A 206 7.83 -3.54 -16.20
C GLY A 206 8.70 -2.31 -15.93
N PHE A 207 9.26 -2.19 -14.72
CA PHE A 207 10.20 -1.13 -14.35
C PHE A 207 11.42 -1.04 -15.27
N ASN A 208 12.13 -2.15 -15.48
CA ASN A 208 13.33 -2.20 -16.33
C ASN A 208 13.05 -1.67 -17.74
N LEU A 209 11.92 -2.08 -18.33
CA LEU A 209 11.52 -1.63 -19.66
C LEU A 209 11.08 -0.17 -19.69
N ALA A 210 10.49 0.34 -18.59
CA ALA A 210 9.99 1.71 -18.51
C ALA A 210 11.09 2.75 -18.25
N PHE A 211 12.18 2.31 -17.63
CA PHE A 211 13.33 3.15 -17.24
C PHE A 211 14.60 2.83 -18.03
N ASP A 212 14.55 1.89 -18.97
CA ASP A 212 15.67 1.49 -19.83
C ASP A 212 16.93 1.15 -19.01
N THR A 213 16.76 0.21 -18.07
CA THR A 213 17.81 -0.19 -17.13
C THR A 213 17.76 -1.70 -16.84
N ASP A 214 18.91 -2.31 -16.58
CA ASP A 214 19.05 -3.69 -16.11
C ASP A 214 19.11 -3.79 -14.56
N LYS A 215 19.12 -2.65 -13.87
CA LYS A 215 19.12 -2.58 -12.41
C LYS A 215 17.72 -2.83 -11.85
N ASN A 216 17.67 -3.40 -10.64
CA ASN A 216 16.42 -3.38 -9.87
C ASN A 216 16.11 -1.94 -9.41
N PHE A 217 14.89 -1.72 -8.92
CA PHE A 217 14.45 -0.40 -8.44
C PHE A 217 15.41 0.20 -7.41
N TRP A 218 15.83 -0.58 -6.41
CA TRP A 218 16.68 -0.14 -5.31
C TRP A 218 18.06 0.36 -5.76
N ASN A 219 18.71 -0.37 -6.67
CA ASN A 219 20.00 0.03 -7.24
C ASN A 219 19.84 1.26 -8.15
N TYR A 220 18.76 1.33 -8.93
CA TYR A 220 18.49 2.49 -9.78
C TYR A 220 18.31 3.78 -8.96
N ILE A 221 17.47 3.76 -7.91
CA ILE A 221 17.21 4.97 -7.11
C ILE A 221 18.36 5.36 -6.19
N SER A 222 19.33 4.48 -5.96
CA SER A 222 20.50 4.77 -5.13
C SER A 222 21.72 5.20 -5.95
N GLU A 223 21.90 4.63 -7.14
CA GLU A 223 23.06 4.88 -8.00
C GLU A 223 22.78 5.90 -9.11
N ASP A 224 21.62 5.78 -9.78
CA ASP A 224 21.34 6.51 -11.03
C ASP A 224 20.44 7.72 -10.80
N ASP A 225 19.46 7.62 -9.90
CA ASP A 225 18.56 8.72 -9.54
C ASP A 225 18.36 8.87 -8.01
N PRO A 226 19.39 9.33 -7.27
CA PRO A 226 19.29 9.59 -5.82
C PRO A 226 18.17 10.56 -5.43
N SER A 227 17.80 11.48 -6.33
CA SER A 227 16.73 12.45 -6.09
C SER A 227 15.37 11.75 -6.00
N ARG A 228 15.15 10.75 -6.86
CA ARG A 228 14.00 9.85 -6.83
C ARG A 228 14.00 8.99 -5.58
N GLY A 229 15.16 8.46 -5.17
CA GLY A 229 15.28 7.73 -3.91
C GLY A 229 14.84 8.56 -2.69
N GLN A 230 15.26 9.83 -2.62
CA GLN A 230 14.81 10.73 -1.55
C GLN A 230 13.29 11.00 -1.61
N ARG A 231 12.72 11.17 -2.81
CA ARG A 231 11.26 11.32 -2.98
C ARG A 231 10.51 10.06 -2.56
N PHE A 232 11.01 8.89 -2.93
CA PHE A 232 10.45 7.59 -2.53
C PHE A 232 10.45 7.45 -1.00
N GLY A 233 11.56 7.75 -0.32
CA GLY A 233 11.63 7.72 1.14
C GLY A 233 10.55 8.59 1.80
N ARG A 234 10.36 9.83 1.32
CA ARG A 234 9.26 10.70 1.79
C ARG A 234 7.88 10.15 1.47
N ALA A 235 7.67 9.61 0.27
CA ALA A 235 6.42 8.99 -0.15
C ALA A 235 5.97 7.85 0.77
N MET A 236 6.92 7.02 1.22
CA MET A 236 6.60 5.87 2.08
C MET A 236 6.02 6.27 3.44
N HIS A 237 6.28 7.48 3.95
CA HIS A 237 5.64 7.99 5.16
C HIS A 237 4.14 8.31 4.99
N ALA A 238 3.65 8.49 3.76
CA ALA A 238 2.24 8.79 3.48
C ALA A 238 1.39 7.53 3.24
N VAL A 239 2.01 6.36 3.12
CA VAL A 239 1.31 5.09 2.84
C VAL A 239 0.75 4.54 4.16
N ASN A 240 -0.56 4.30 4.22
CA ASN A 240 -1.21 3.87 5.47
C ASN A 240 -0.73 2.50 5.97
N ILE A 241 -0.50 1.54 5.08
CA ILE A 241 0.07 0.23 5.45
C ILE A 241 1.52 0.36 5.96
N ASN A 242 2.20 1.44 5.59
CA ASN A 242 3.53 1.78 6.10
C ASN A 242 3.51 2.46 7.47
N SER A 243 2.34 2.65 8.09
CA SER A 243 2.24 3.20 9.44
C SER A 243 3.03 2.33 10.41
N THR A 244 4.05 2.94 11.01
CA THR A 244 4.96 2.26 11.95
C THR A 244 4.37 2.16 13.35
N ASP A 245 3.35 2.98 13.65
CA ASP A 245 2.81 3.14 15.00
C ASP A 245 2.08 1.89 15.49
N THR A 246 1.56 1.06 14.59
CA THR A 246 0.83 -0.17 14.94
C THR A 246 1.79 -1.32 15.22
N VAL A 247 2.97 -1.35 14.60
CA VAL A 247 3.91 -2.48 14.67
C VAL A 247 4.25 -2.87 16.11
N PRO A 248 4.62 -1.95 17.02
CA PRO A 248 4.91 -2.31 18.42
C PRO A 248 3.71 -2.92 19.17
N ARG A 249 2.47 -2.72 18.68
CA ARG A 249 1.24 -3.27 19.28
C ARG A 249 0.84 -4.62 18.69
N LEU A 250 1.38 -5.00 17.53
CA LEU A 250 1.01 -6.24 16.83
C LEU A 250 1.75 -7.47 17.37
N TYR A 251 2.88 -7.27 18.04
CA TYR A 251 3.69 -8.36 18.56
C TYR A 251 4.29 -7.99 19.93
N PRO A 252 4.34 -8.91 20.91
CA PRO A 252 4.88 -8.65 22.24
C PRO A 252 6.42 -8.61 22.22
N PHE A 253 7.01 -7.54 21.67
CA PHE A 253 8.47 -7.45 21.50
C PHE A 253 9.24 -7.47 22.83
N ASP A 254 8.66 -7.04 23.94
CA ASP A 254 9.27 -7.13 25.27
C ASP A 254 9.51 -8.57 25.72
N SER A 255 8.68 -9.52 25.27
CA SER A 255 8.90 -10.95 25.55
C SER A 255 10.24 -11.45 25.02
N LEU A 256 10.83 -10.78 24.02
CA LEU A 256 12.08 -11.19 23.39
C LEU A 256 13.30 -11.05 24.31
N VAL A 257 13.17 -10.34 25.42
CA VAL A 257 14.24 -10.12 26.41
C VAL A 257 14.69 -11.42 27.06
N VAL A 258 13.77 -12.39 27.24
CA VAL A 258 14.11 -13.71 27.81
C VAL A 258 15.12 -14.49 26.95
N ASP A 259 15.18 -14.15 25.67
CA ASP A 259 16.08 -14.73 24.67
C ASP A 259 17.26 -13.79 24.32
N GLY A 260 17.57 -12.83 25.20
CA GLY A 260 18.69 -11.90 25.06
C GLY A 260 18.34 -10.53 24.45
N GLY A 261 17.09 -10.34 24.01
CA GLY A 261 16.52 -9.02 23.66
C GLY A 261 17.10 -8.32 22.43
N LEU A 262 18.01 -8.98 21.68
CA LEU A 262 18.57 -8.42 20.46
C LEU A 262 17.65 -8.66 19.26
N ILE A 263 17.20 -7.58 18.63
CA ILE A 263 16.43 -7.59 17.38
C ILE A 263 17.37 -7.14 16.25
N VAL A 264 17.45 -7.93 15.18
CA VAL A 264 18.11 -7.52 13.94
C VAL A 264 17.02 -7.09 12.97
N ASP A 265 16.88 -5.79 12.73
CA ASP A 265 15.92 -5.19 11.79
C ASP A 265 16.55 -5.16 10.40
N VAL A 266 16.23 -6.17 9.58
CA VAL A 266 16.87 -6.44 8.28
C VAL A 266 16.13 -5.72 7.17
N GLY A 267 16.85 -4.90 6.40
CA GLY A 267 16.26 -3.95 5.45
C GLY A 267 15.52 -2.80 6.16
N GLY A 268 15.93 -2.44 7.37
CA GLY A 268 15.19 -1.51 8.23
C GLY A 268 15.30 -0.03 7.84
N GLY A 269 15.96 0.30 6.72
CA GLY A 269 16.13 1.67 6.22
C GLY A 269 16.85 2.57 7.23
N GLU A 270 16.17 3.61 7.72
CA GLU A 270 16.70 4.57 8.72
C GLU A 270 16.43 4.13 10.18
N GLY A 271 15.89 2.93 10.38
CA GLY A 271 15.62 2.34 11.68
C GLY A 271 14.40 2.93 12.39
N GLN A 272 13.47 3.54 11.66
CA GLN A 272 12.26 4.14 12.21
C GLN A 272 11.39 3.14 12.99
N VAL A 273 11.30 1.89 12.52
CA VAL A 273 10.52 0.85 13.19
C VAL A 273 11.23 0.34 14.43
N ALA A 274 12.53 0.06 14.35
CA ALA A 274 13.36 -0.26 15.51
C ALA A 274 13.24 0.81 16.61
N LYS A 275 13.34 2.10 16.27
CA LYS A 275 13.15 3.21 17.21
C LYS A 275 11.73 3.22 17.79
N GLY A 276 10.71 2.98 16.96
CA GLY A 276 9.31 2.88 17.40
C GLY A 276 9.08 1.77 18.43
N ILE A 277 9.64 0.58 18.19
CA ILE A 277 9.57 -0.57 19.12
C ILE A 277 10.24 -0.22 20.45
N LEU A 278 11.47 0.30 20.43
CA LEU A 278 12.21 0.64 21.65
C LEU A 278 11.55 1.76 22.46
N ASN A 279 10.96 2.75 21.80
CA ASN A 279 10.21 3.82 22.46
C ASN A 279 8.91 3.32 23.10
N TYR A 280 8.26 2.32 22.49
CA TYR A 280 7.04 1.72 23.02
C TYR A 280 7.32 0.83 24.25
N TYR A 281 8.49 0.21 24.30
CA TYR A 281 8.95 -0.65 25.40
C TYR A 281 10.17 -0.05 26.15
N PRO A 282 10.01 1.12 26.80
CA PRO A 282 11.12 1.77 27.48
C PRO A 282 11.63 0.90 28.64
N ASN A 283 12.95 0.82 28.81
CA ASN A 283 13.62 0.05 29.86
C ASN A 283 13.39 -1.47 29.84
N SER A 284 12.88 -2.02 28.73
CA SER A 284 12.72 -3.47 28.54
C SER A 284 14.04 -4.23 28.49
N GLY A 285 15.14 -3.57 28.12
CA GLY A 285 16.42 -4.22 27.83
C GLY A 285 16.56 -4.67 26.37
N LEU A 286 15.58 -4.35 25.52
CA LEU A 286 15.68 -4.56 24.08
C LEU A 286 16.78 -3.70 23.45
N ARG A 287 17.42 -4.27 22.43
CA ARG A 287 18.44 -3.61 21.59
C ARG A 287 18.18 -3.97 20.14
N CYS A 288 18.46 -3.04 19.23
CA CYS A 288 18.27 -3.23 17.80
C CYS A 288 19.58 -3.02 17.03
N ILE A 289 19.86 -3.91 16.08
CA ILE A 289 20.80 -3.68 14.99
C ILE A 289 19.97 -3.52 13.72
N VAL A 290 20.04 -2.36 13.08
CA VAL A 290 19.35 -2.06 11.82
C VAL A 290 20.30 -2.30 10.67
N GLN A 291 19.99 -3.28 9.84
CA GLN A 291 20.79 -3.71 8.70
C GLN A 291 20.18 -3.17 7.41
N ASP A 292 20.97 -2.52 6.56
CA ASP A 292 20.51 -2.04 5.25
C ASP A 292 21.67 -1.89 4.25
N GLY A 293 21.40 -2.09 2.96
CA GLY A 293 22.38 -1.89 1.89
C GLY A 293 22.71 -0.41 1.65
N LEU A 294 21.83 0.50 2.06
CA LEU A 294 22.03 1.96 1.96
C LEU A 294 22.90 2.51 3.11
N VAL A 295 23.07 1.75 4.19
CA VAL A 295 23.97 2.12 5.29
C VAL A 295 25.40 2.00 4.81
N LYS A 296 26.18 3.08 4.91
CA LYS A 296 27.58 3.10 4.44
C LYS A 296 28.59 2.63 5.49
N LYS A 297 28.26 2.80 6.79
CA LYS A 297 29.16 2.51 7.91
C LYS A 297 28.36 2.14 9.15
N SER A 298 28.92 1.27 9.98
CA SER A 298 28.33 0.96 11.28
C SER A 298 28.42 2.16 12.21
N THR A 299 27.31 2.54 12.82
CA THR A 299 27.24 3.71 13.72
C THR A 299 26.18 3.49 14.79
N ALA A 300 26.47 3.91 16.03
CA ALA A 300 25.46 4.02 17.06
C ALA A 300 24.43 5.10 16.66
N ALA A 301 23.15 4.77 16.77
CA ALA A 301 22.01 5.64 16.48
C ALA A 301 21.14 5.82 17.73
N GLY A 302 21.78 6.20 18.85
CA GLY A 302 21.20 6.22 20.18
C GLY A 302 21.75 5.10 21.07
N PRO A 303 21.27 4.98 22.32
CA PRO A 303 21.84 4.05 23.30
C PRO A 303 21.53 2.56 23.01
N ALA A 304 20.48 2.28 22.24
CA ALA A 304 19.97 0.92 22.02
C ALA A 304 19.78 0.56 20.53
N VAL A 305 20.22 1.43 19.60
CA VAL A 305 20.15 1.19 18.15
C VAL A 305 21.55 1.31 17.56
N GLU A 306 21.95 0.32 16.78
CA GLU A 306 23.15 0.34 15.94
C GLU A 306 22.74 0.19 14.47
N MET A 307 23.26 1.03 13.59
CA MET A 307 23.14 0.85 12.15
C MET A 307 24.29 -0.06 11.68
N GLN A 308 24.03 -0.97 10.75
CA GLN A 308 25.03 -1.88 10.17
C GLN A 308 24.83 -2.03 8.66
N PRO A 309 25.89 -1.87 7.83
CA PRO A 309 25.80 -2.19 6.40
C PRO A 309 25.62 -3.70 6.23
N HIS A 310 24.60 -4.12 5.47
CA HIS A 310 24.42 -5.54 5.14
C HIS A 310 23.55 -5.73 3.90
N ASP A 311 23.98 -6.62 3.01
CA ASP A 311 23.13 -7.23 1.99
C ASP A 311 22.57 -8.56 2.53
N PHE A 312 21.25 -8.65 2.67
CA PHE A 312 20.57 -9.83 3.20
C PHE A 312 20.64 -11.08 2.29
N PHE A 313 21.19 -10.95 1.08
CA PHE A 313 21.52 -12.09 0.23
C PHE A 313 22.86 -12.76 0.64
N ASP A 314 23.70 -12.05 1.37
CA ASP A 314 24.94 -12.56 1.94
C ASP A 314 24.70 -13.30 3.27
N PRO A 315 25.67 -14.09 3.76
CA PRO A 315 25.55 -14.73 5.07
C PRO A 315 25.29 -13.71 6.19
N GLN A 316 24.21 -13.90 6.94
CA GLN A 316 23.80 -13.02 8.03
C GLN A 316 24.90 -12.93 9.11
N PRO A 317 25.50 -11.75 9.36
CA PRO A 317 26.67 -11.62 10.25
C PRO A 317 26.33 -11.73 11.74
N VAL A 318 25.12 -11.34 12.16
CA VAL A 318 24.70 -11.39 13.56
C VAL A 318 24.10 -12.76 13.84
N LYS A 319 24.71 -13.55 14.74
CA LYS A 319 24.30 -14.92 15.07
C LYS A 319 23.52 -14.97 16.39
N GLY A 320 22.52 -15.85 16.45
CA GLY A 320 21.75 -16.14 17.67
C GLY A 320 20.97 -14.94 18.22
N ALA A 321 20.58 -14.00 17.35
CA ALA A 321 19.74 -12.89 17.77
C ALA A 321 18.37 -13.41 18.25
N ALA A 322 17.75 -12.66 19.15
CA ALA A 322 16.44 -13.02 19.68
C ALA A 322 15.41 -13.01 18.52
N ALA A 323 15.40 -11.96 17.70
CA ALA A 323 14.61 -11.93 16.46
C ALA A 323 15.39 -11.37 15.28
N TYR A 324 15.10 -11.90 14.09
CA TYR A 324 15.41 -11.27 12.79
C TYR A 324 14.09 -10.73 12.23
N PHE A 325 13.93 -9.42 12.23
CA PHE A 325 12.71 -8.73 11.84
C PHE A 325 12.83 -8.21 10.41
N PHE A 326 11.84 -8.51 9.58
CA PHE A 326 11.73 -8.06 8.20
C PHE A 326 10.38 -7.38 8.04
N ARG A 327 10.35 -6.15 7.53
CA ARG A 327 9.10 -5.43 7.29
C ARG A 327 9.12 -4.81 5.90
N HIS A 328 8.15 -5.16 5.07
CA HIS A 328 8.11 -4.68 3.68
C HIS A 328 9.41 -4.98 2.95
N ILE A 329 9.83 -6.24 3.06
CA ILE A 329 11.01 -6.76 2.38
C ILE A 329 10.58 -7.84 1.41
N PHE A 330 9.99 -8.92 1.90
CA PHE A 330 9.74 -10.10 1.09
C PHE A 330 8.68 -9.86 -0.01
N HIS A 331 7.82 -8.86 0.15
CA HIS A 331 6.89 -8.46 -0.91
C HIS A 331 7.57 -7.80 -2.13
N ASP A 332 8.75 -7.19 -1.97
CA ASP A 332 9.51 -6.59 -3.08
C ASP A 332 10.26 -7.65 -3.91
N TRP A 333 10.33 -8.89 -3.40
CA TRP A 333 11.18 -9.91 -3.97
C TRP A 333 10.38 -11.11 -4.49
N PRO A 334 10.79 -11.68 -5.64
CA PRO A 334 10.23 -12.94 -6.12
C PRO A 334 10.66 -14.11 -5.24
N ASP A 335 9.91 -15.22 -5.30
CA ASP A 335 10.06 -16.35 -4.38
C ASP A 335 11.50 -16.91 -4.33
N ASN A 336 12.23 -16.93 -5.45
CA ASN A 336 13.62 -17.42 -5.47
C ASN A 336 14.60 -16.53 -4.67
N ALA A 337 14.36 -15.22 -4.64
CA ALA A 337 15.10 -14.29 -3.81
C ALA A 337 14.72 -14.45 -2.34
N CYS A 338 13.42 -14.52 -2.04
CA CYS A 338 12.92 -14.72 -0.68
C CYS A 338 13.47 -15.98 -0.03
N VAL A 339 13.51 -17.11 -0.76
CA VAL A 339 14.13 -18.36 -0.32
C VAL A 339 15.60 -18.18 0.04
N THR A 340 16.34 -17.39 -0.74
CA THR A 340 17.76 -17.10 -0.48
C THR A 340 17.92 -16.33 0.83
N ILE A 341 17.13 -15.26 1.03
CA ILE A 341 17.14 -14.42 2.24
C ILE A 341 16.80 -15.25 3.48
N LEU A 342 15.72 -16.04 3.42
CA LEU A 342 15.31 -16.91 4.52
C LEU A 342 16.40 -17.92 4.87
N ARG A 343 17.08 -18.52 3.87
CA ARG A 343 18.19 -19.46 4.12
C ARG A 343 19.38 -18.80 4.80
N GLN A 344 19.77 -17.59 4.40
CA GLN A 344 20.88 -16.89 5.06
C GLN A 344 20.54 -16.57 6.52
N THR A 345 19.29 -16.21 6.77
CA THR A 345 18.78 -15.88 8.10
C THR A 345 18.66 -17.12 8.98
N ALA A 346 18.08 -18.21 8.47
CA ALA A 346 17.94 -19.48 9.19
C ALA A 346 19.29 -20.03 9.67
N LYS A 347 20.35 -19.91 8.85
CA LYS A 347 21.73 -20.30 9.24
C LYS A 347 22.31 -19.47 10.40
N ALA A 348 21.74 -18.31 10.70
CA ALA A 348 22.19 -17.47 11.81
C ALA A 348 21.36 -17.68 13.08
N MET A 349 20.20 -18.33 12.99
CA MET A 349 19.31 -18.56 14.12
C MET A 349 19.90 -19.55 15.13
N ASP A 350 19.67 -19.26 16.41
CA ASP A 350 19.70 -20.26 17.46
C ASP A 350 18.37 -21.02 17.47
N LYS A 351 18.43 -22.35 17.41
CA LYS A 351 17.24 -23.22 17.29
C LYS A 351 16.23 -23.04 18.42
N HIS A 352 16.68 -22.72 19.64
CA HIS A 352 15.81 -22.65 20.81
C HIS A 352 15.35 -21.23 21.14
N LYS A 353 16.09 -20.22 20.68
CA LYS A 353 15.87 -18.82 21.06
C LYS A 353 15.37 -17.95 19.93
N SER A 354 15.93 -18.10 18.73
CA SER A 354 15.66 -17.18 17.64
C SER A 354 14.27 -17.37 17.03
N ARG A 355 13.72 -16.29 16.47
CA ARG A 355 12.62 -16.30 15.50
C ARG A 355 12.94 -15.41 14.32
N ILE A 356 12.30 -15.68 13.18
CA ILE A 356 12.14 -14.70 12.12
C ILE A 356 10.74 -14.09 12.28
N LEU A 357 10.66 -12.77 12.22
CA LEU A 357 9.40 -12.02 12.30
C LEU A 357 9.22 -11.29 10.97
N ILE A 358 8.24 -11.71 10.17
CA ILE A 358 7.94 -11.09 8.87
C ILE A 358 6.69 -10.22 9.03
N CYS A 359 6.81 -8.92 8.78
CA CYS A 359 5.72 -7.96 8.79
C CYS A 359 5.40 -7.51 7.36
N ASP A 360 4.52 -8.26 6.70
CA ASP A 360 4.07 -8.02 5.32
C ASP A 360 2.55 -8.21 5.20
N GLN A 361 1.99 -7.81 4.06
CA GLN A 361 0.59 -8.06 3.76
C GLN A 361 0.34 -9.57 3.58
N VAL A 362 -0.77 -10.04 4.15
CA VAL A 362 -1.26 -11.41 3.94
C VAL A 362 -2.53 -11.31 3.11
N MET A 363 -2.41 -11.66 1.84
CA MET A 363 -3.53 -11.64 0.89
C MET A 363 -4.62 -12.61 1.35
N GLN A 364 -5.88 -12.15 1.32
CA GLN A 364 -7.04 -13.00 1.61
C GLN A 364 -7.38 -13.84 0.39
N ASP A 365 -7.64 -15.13 0.58
CA ASP A 365 -7.93 -16.06 -0.52
C ASP A 365 -9.31 -15.79 -1.16
N ASP A 366 -10.34 -15.48 -0.36
CA ASP A 366 -11.73 -15.47 -0.86
C ASP A 366 -12.25 -14.09 -1.28
N SER A 367 -11.74 -13.01 -0.70
CA SER A 367 -12.29 -11.64 -0.87
C SER A 367 -11.25 -10.55 -0.62
N PRO A 368 -10.16 -10.51 -1.41
CA PRO A 368 -9.17 -9.45 -1.28
C PRO A 368 -9.78 -8.09 -1.66
N THR A 369 -9.34 -7.03 -0.98
CA THR A 369 -9.79 -5.67 -1.29
C THR A 369 -9.23 -5.21 -2.63
N GLU A 370 -9.94 -4.30 -3.32
CA GLU A 370 -9.44 -3.68 -4.57
C GLU A 370 -8.05 -3.06 -4.37
N ALA A 371 -7.82 -2.42 -3.23
CA ALA A 371 -6.52 -1.86 -2.88
C ALA A 371 -5.44 -2.94 -2.77
N SER A 372 -5.74 -4.10 -2.17
CA SER A 372 -4.79 -5.20 -2.00
C SER A 372 -4.37 -5.80 -3.35
N ILE A 373 -5.33 -6.05 -4.24
CA ILE A 373 -5.04 -6.64 -5.56
C ILE A 373 -4.26 -5.68 -6.46
N LEU A 374 -4.58 -4.37 -6.41
CA LEU A 374 -3.82 -3.39 -7.20
C LEU A 374 -2.41 -3.20 -6.62
N TYR A 375 -2.25 -3.28 -5.30
CA TYR A 375 -0.94 -3.19 -4.66
C TYR A 375 -0.05 -4.38 -4.99
N ASP A 376 -0.61 -5.59 -5.12
CA ASP A 376 0.11 -6.77 -5.60
C ASP A 376 0.64 -6.59 -7.03
N ILE A 377 -0.20 -6.09 -7.95
CA ILE A 377 0.24 -5.77 -9.32
C ILE A 377 1.33 -4.69 -9.31
N ASP A 378 1.25 -3.70 -8.41
CA ASP A 378 2.33 -2.73 -8.25
C ASP A 378 3.65 -3.39 -7.82
N MET A 379 3.60 -4.39 -6.93
CA MET A 379 4.80 -5.15 -6.53
C MET A 379 5.40 -5.92 -7.71
N MET A 380 4.56 -6.55 -8.52
CA MET A 380 4.99 -7.28 -9.73
C MET A 380 5.61 -6.36 -10.77
N SER A 381 4.93 -5.27 -11.11
CA SER A 381 5.37 -4.30 -12.11
C SER A 381 6.65 -3.56 -11.74
N LEU A 382 6.74 -3.11 -10.47
CA LEU A 382 7.81 -2.21 -10.03
C LEU A 382 9.04 -2.96 -9.50
N PHE A 383 8.84 -4.07 -8.78
CA PHE A 383 9.93 -4.77 -8.08
C PHE A 383 10.16 -6.21 -8.60
N GLY A 384 9.22 -6.76 -9.38
CA GLY A 384 9.18 -8.19 -9.67
C GLY A 384 8.83 -9.02 -8.42
N GLY A 385 8.23 -8.38 -7.42
CA GLY A 385 7.76 -8.97 -6.19
C GLY A 385 6.30 -9.41 -6.28
N LYS A 386 5.72 -9.78 -5.14
CA LYS A 386 4.29 -10.10 -5.00
C LYS A 386 3.83 -10.10 -3.56
N GLU A 387 2.56 -9.82 -3.34
CA GLU A 387 1.87 -10.12 -2.11
C GLU A 387 1.48 -11.60 -2.07
N ARG A 388 1.39 -12.17 -0.85
CA ARG A 388 1.25 -13.62 -0.68
C ARG A 388 0.09 -13.98 0.23
N THR A 389 -0.64 -15.02 -0.14
CA THR A 389 -1.61 -15.63 0.79
C THR A 389 -0.88 -16.42 1.87
N LEU A 390 -1.56 -16.74 2.98
CA LEU A 390 -0.95 -17.55 4.04
C LEU A 390 -0.49 -18.93 3.51
N GLY A 391 -1.23 -19.51 2.56
CA GLY A 391 -0.84 -20.76 1.91
C GLY A 391 0.45 -20.63 1.09
N GLU A 392 0.64 -19.50 0.41
CA GLU A 392 1.89 -19.21 -0.30
C GLU A 392 3.06 -18.96 0.65
N TRP A 393 2.86 -18.21 1.74
CA TRP A 393 3.86 -18.02 2.78
C TRP A 393 4.37 -19.35 3.34
N LYS A 394 3.46 -20.28 3.67
CA LYS A 394 3.84 -21.62 4.15
C LYS A 394 4.71 -22.38 3.14
N ARG A 395 4.35 -22.35 1.85
CA ARG A 395 5.13 -22.99 0.78
C ARG A 395 6.51 -22.35 0.61
N LEU A 396 6.59 -21.02 0.68
CA LEU A 396 7.82 -20.27 0.56
C LEU A 396 8.78 -20.62 1.71
N VAL A 397 8.28 -20.61 2.95
CA VAL A 397 9.04 -20.94 4.16
C VAL A 397 9.57 -22.36 4.10
N ALA A 398 8.72 -23.34 3.77
CA ALA A 398 9.13 -24.74 3.63
C ALA A 398 10.17 -24.95 2.50
N SER A 399 10.12 -24.14 1.44
CA SER A 399 11.11 -24.18 0.35
C SER A 399 12.47 -23.62 0.77
N ALA A 400 12.51 -22.74 1.75
CA ALA A 400 13.74 -22.19 2.30
C ALA A 400 14.47 -23.21 3.18
N ASP A 401 13.77 -23.78 4.16
CA ASP A 401 14.30 -24.77 5.09
C ASP A 401 13.16 -25.66 5.62
N ALA A 402 13.34 -26.99 5.56
CA ALA A 402 12.32 -27.94 6.01
C ALA A 402 12.09 -27.94 7.53
N GLY A 403 13.05 -27.40 8.30
CA GLY A 403 12.92 -27.20 9.73
C GLY A 403 12.26 -25.87 10.11
N LEU A 404 12.03 -24.95 9.16
CA LEU A 404 11.42 -23.66 9.44
C LEU A 404 9.90 -23.74 9.25
N ASP A 405 9.13 -23.28 10.24
CA ASP A 405 7.66 -23.27 10.17
C ASP A 405 7.08 -21.97 10.72
N ILE A 406 5.90 -21.58 10.21
CA ILE A 406 5.14 -20.43 10.69
C ILE A 406 4.34 -20.86 11.92
N THR A 407 4.80 -20.49 13.11
CA THR A 407 4.19 -20.92 14.37
C THR A 407 3.08 -19.99 14.86
N ASN A 408 3.07 -18.73 14.41
CA ASN A 408 2.03 -17.77 14.77
C ASN A 408 1.83 -16.72 13.68
N VAL A 409 0.60 -16.18 13.58
CA VAL A 409 0.26 -15.06 12.69
C VAL A 409 -0.59 -14.05 13.46
N ALA A 410 -0.06 -12.84 13.62
CA ALA A 410 -0.74 -11.73 14.27
C ALA A 410 -1.24 -10.72 13.22
N TYR A 411 -2.54 -10.77 12.91
CA TYR A 411 -3.18 -9.88 11.94
C TYR A 411 -3.42 -8.49 12.52
N ASN A 412 -3.18 -7.44 11.72
CA ASN A 412 -3.56 -6.09 12.10
C ASN A 412 -5.07 -5.87 11.82
N PRO A 413 -5.88 -5.43 12.81
CA PRO A 413 -7.28 -5.12 12.57
C PRO A 413 -7.51 -3.80 11.79
N GLU A 414 -6.46 -3.00 11.58
CA GLU A 414 -6.54 -1.67 10.97
C GLU A 414 -5.99 -1.60 9.53
N CYS A 415 -5.23 -2.61 9.09
CA CYS A 415 -4.71 -2.72 7.72
C CYS A 415 -4.39 -4.18 7.37
N GLU A 416 -3.98 -4.42 6.13
CA GLU A 416 -3.78 -5.74 5.55
C GLU A 416 -2.44 -6.41 5.93
N ALA A 417 -1.59 -5.71 6.70
CA ALA A 417 -0.34 -6.25 7.21
C ALA A 417 -0.57 -7.22 8.40
N ALA A 418 0.26 -8.25 8.49
CA ALA A 418 0.34 -9.16 9.63
C ALA A 418 1.79 -9.39 10.03
N ILE A 419 2.03 -9.85 11.26
CA ILE A 419 3.33 -10.39 11.68
C ILE A 419 3.26 -11.91 11.69
N LEU A 420 4.06 -12.54 10.84
CA LEU A 420 4.29 -13.98 10.81
C LEU A 420 5.51 -14.30 11.66
N GLU A 421 5.34 -15.13 12.69
CA GLU A 421 6.44 -15.66 13.49
C GLU A 421 6.86 -17.02 12.95
N LEU A 422 8.14 -17.14 12.61
CA LEU A 422 8.75 -18.37 12.12
C LEU A 422 9.79 -18.89 13.12
N ARG A 423 9.79 -20.20 13.33
CA ARG A 423 10.70 -20.92 14.26
C ARG A 423 11.33 -22.13 13.58
N LEU A 424 12.54 -22.46 14.01
CA LEU A 424 13.17 -23.74 13.68
C LEU A 424 12.63 -24.84 14.60
N GLN A 425 12.17 -25.94 14.02
CA GLN A 425 11.66 -27.14 14.69
C GLN A 425 12.79 -28.12 15.00
#